data_AF-A0A662GP23-F1
#
_entry.id   AF-A0A662GP23-F1
#
_cell.length_a   1.000
_cell.length_b   1.000
_cell.length_c   1.000
_cell.angle_alpha   90.00
_cell.angle_beta   90.00
_cell.angle_gamma   90.00
#
_symmetry.space_group_name_H-M   'P 1'
#
loop_
_entity.id
_entity.type
_entity.pdbx_description
1 polymer ?
#
loop_
_entity_poly.entity_id
_entity_poly.type
_entity_poly.pdbx_seq_one_letter_code
_entity_poly.pdbx_strand_id
1 'polypeptide(L)'
;MKLKQLLKDKLTLEELAYAPSTFDIIGSREKAIAIVEIPPELEDKKHIIAEAIMQIHKNVKTVLRKLSERKTVYRIREYEVLLGDENTEVIHK
;
A
#
# COMPACT_ATOMS: atom_id res chain seq x y z
N MET A 1 -7.96 -13.61 0.76
CA MET A 1 -6.55 -14.05 0.93
C MET A 1 -5.82 -13.05 1.82
N LYS A 2 -4.86 -13.51 2.63
CA LYS A 2 -4.03 -12.60 3.44
C LYS A 2 -2.80 -12.17 2.63
N LEU A 3 -2.38 -10.91 2.77
CA LEU A 3 -1.20 -10.36 2.07
C LEU A 3 0.06 -11.19 2.31
N LYS A 4 0.34 -11.53 3.58
CA LYS A 4 1.49 -12.38 3.94
C LYS A 4 1.51 -13.72 3.21
N GLN A 5 0.36 -14.31 2.86
CA GLN A 5 0.33 -15.58 2.14
C GLN A 5 0.86 -15.44 0.71
N LEU A 6 0.47 -14.39 -0.02
CA LEU A 6 0.98 -14.12 -1.37
C LEU A 6 2.46 -13.71 -1.37
N LEU A 7 2.92 -13.11 -0.27
CA LEU A 7 4.30 -12.68 -0.15
C LEU A 7 5.24 -13.82 0.30
N LYS A 8 4.75 -14.93 0.85
CA LYS A 8 5.60 -16.06 1.29
C LYS A 8 6.45 -16.62 0.16
N ASP A 9 5.91 -16.66 -1.04
CA ASP A 9 6.59 -17.22 -2.22
C ASP A 9 7.51 -16.19 -2.90
N LYS A 10 7.46 -14.92 -2.49
CA LYS A 10 8.20 -13.80 -3.10
C LYS A 10 9.24 -13.15 -2.17
N LEU A 11 9.15 -13.39 -0.86
CA LEU A 11 10.02 -12.83 0.18
C LEU A 11 10.75 -13.96 0.93
N THR A 12 11.93 -13.66 1.44
CA THR A 12 12.64 -14.52 2.39
C THR A 12 11.92 -14.56 3.74
N LEU A 13 12.29 -15.51 4.61
CA LEU A 13 11.71 -15.60 5.96
C LEU A 13 11.95 -14.35 6.80
N GLU A 14 13.12 -13.72 6.64
CA GLU A 14 13.50 -12.49 7.34
C GLU A 14 12.65 -11.31 6.84
N GLU A 15 12.57 -11.12 5.52
CA GLU A 15 11.73 -10.08 4.89
C GLU A 15 10.24 -10.24 5.25
N LEU A 16 9.75 -11.49 5.31
CA LEU A 16 8.35 -11.76 5.65
C LEU A 16 7.99 -11.33 7.09
N ALA A 17 8.97 -11.27 7.99
CA ALA A 17 8.76 -10.76 9.34
C ALA A 17 8.40 -9.26 9.32
N TYR A 18 9.03 -8.51 8.42
CA TYR A 18 8.79 -7.07 8.20
C TYR A 18 7.57 -6.78 7.32
N ALA A 19 6.99 -7.81 6.66
CA ALA A 19 5.89 -7.60 5.74
C ALA A 19 4.68 -6.93 6.44
N PRO A 20 4.15 -5.83 5.86
CA PRO A 20 3.07 -5.08 6.48
C PRO A 20 1.83 -5.97 6.65
N SER A 21 1.28 -5.95 7.87
CA SER A 21 0.10 -6.75 8.20
C SER A 21 -1.20 -5.94 8.09
N THR A 22 -1.09 -4.62 8.17
CA THR A 22 -2.20 -3.66 8.14
C THR A 22 -1.90 -2.57 7.11
N PHE A 23 -2.96 -2.14 6.42
CA PHE A 23 -2.95 -1.03 5.48
C PHE A 23 -4.37 -0.47 5.40
N ASP A 24 -4.49 0.78 5.02
CA ASP A 24 -5.77 1.46 4.88
C ASP A 24 -6.26 1.31 3.43
N ILE A 25 -7.58 1.19 3.22
CA ILE A 25 -8.19 1.26 1.90
C ILE A 25 -9.25 2.38 1.93
N ILE A 26 -9.09 3.36 1.06
CA ILE A 26 -9.98 4.52 0.91
C ILE A 26 -10.57 4.51 -0.49
N GLY A 27 -11.87 4.76 -0.61
CA GLY A 27 -12.59 4.78 -1.89
C GLY A 27 -13.81 3.88 -1.88
N SER A 28 -14.14 3.31 -3.04
CA SER A 28 -15.36 2.53 -3.25
C SER A 28 -15.08 1.20 -3.94
N ARG A 29 -16.14 0.48 -4.33
CA ARG A 29 -16.04 -0.75 -5.13
C ARG A 29 -15.51 -0.50 -6.56
N GLU A 30 -15.64 0.73 -7.07
CA GLU A 30 -15.23 1.10 -8.43
C GLU A 30 -13.78 1.58 -8.48
N LYS A 31 -13.41 2.51 -7.58
CA LYS A 31 -12.06 3.06 -7.46
C LYS A 31 -11.70 3.17 -5.97
N ALA A 32 -10.68 2.43 -5.56
CA ALA A 32 -10.09 2.52 -4.25
C ALA A 32 -8.57 2.72 -4.31
N ILE A 33 -8.03 3.31 -3.26
CA ILE A 33 -6.61 3.54 -3.04
C ILE A 33 -6.23 2.81 -1.76
N ALA A 34 -5.19 2.00 -1.82
CA ALA A 34 -4.59 1.40 -0.63
C ALA A 34 -3.41 2.25 -0.15
N ILE A 35 -3.30 2.47 1.15
CA ILE A 35 -2.19 3.19 1.78
C ILE A 35 -1.46 2.22 2.68
N VAL A 36 -0.19 1.95 2.37
CA VAL A 36 0.67 1.03 3.09
C VAL A 36 1.89 1.75 3.65
N GLU A 37 2.43 1.22 4.74
CA GLU A 37 3.71 1.65 5.30
C GLU A 37 4.75 0.60 4.95
N ILE A 38 5.83 1.02 4.29
CA ILE A 38 6.90 0.12 3.87
C ILE A 38 8.12 0.41 4.74
N PRO A 39 8.52 -0.57 5.59
CA PRO A 39 9.69 -0.43 6.42
C PRO A 39 10.97 -0.49 5.56
N PRO A 40 12.08 0.13 5.98
CA PRO A 40 13.31 0.21 5.18
C PRO A 40 13.85 -1.16 4.72
N GLU A 41 13.64 -2.20 5.51
CA GLU A 41 14.05 -3.59 5.22
C GLU A 41 13.35 -4.16 3.96
N LEU A 42 12.26 -3.54 3.53
CA LEU A 42 11.46 -3.96 2.37
C LEU A 42 11.44 -2.91 1.25
N GLU A 43 12.38 -1.95 1.27
CA GLU A 43 12.45 -0.89 0.25
C GLU A 43 12.51 -1.47 -1.17
N ASP A 44 13.39 -2.46 -1.39
CA ASP A 44 13.57 -3.12 -2.69
C ASP A 44 12.36 -3.95 -3.12
N LYS A 45 11.43 -4.23 -2.19
CA LYS A 45 10.25 -5.07 -2.38
C LYS A 45 8.95 -4.26 -2.39
N LYS A 46 9.01 -2.93 -2.30
CA LYS A 46 7.83 -2.06 -2.22
C LYS A 46 6.82 -2.28 -3.35
N HIS A 47 7.30 -2.47 -4.58
CA HIS A 47 6.46 -2.72 -5.75
C HIS A 47 5.78 -4.09 -5.68
N ILE A 48 6.50 -5.13 -5.25
CA ILE A 48 5.95 -6.49 -5.09
C ILE A 48 4.82 -6.50 -4.06
N ILE A 49 4.99 -5.74 -2.97
CA ILE A 49 3.96 -5.57 -1.93
C ILE A 49 2.74 -4.86 -2.52
N ALA A 50 2.94 -3.79 -3.29
CA ALA A 50 1.85 -3.07 -3.96
C ALA A 50 1.06 -3.97 -4.94
N GLU A 51 1.75 -4.75 -5.76
CA GLU A 51 1.12 -5.71 -6.68
C GLU A 51 0.28 -6.75 -5.92
N ALA A 52 0.83 -7.29 -4.82
CA ALA A 52 0.13 -8.27 -4.01
C ALA A 52 -1.15 -7.68 -3.36
N ILE A 53 -1.12 -6.41 -2.95
CA ILE A 53 -2.31 -5.70 -2.44
C ILE A 53 -3.39 -5.59 -3.52
N MET A 54 -3.04 -5.15 -4.73
CA MET A 54 -3.99 -5.03 -5.85
C MET A 54 -4.55 -6.39 -6.30
N GLN A 55 -3.74 -7.45 -6.23
CA GLN A 55 -4.18 -8.81 -6.52
C GLN A 55 -5.24 -9.32 -5.53
N ILE A 56 -5.11 -8.98 -4.25
CA ILE A 56 -6.09 -9.34 -3.22
C ILE A 56 -7.34 -8.47 -3.33
N HIS A 57 -7.16 -7.17 -3.54
CA HIS A 57 -8.23 -6.17 -3.55
C HIS A 57 -8.42 -5.60 -4.97
N LYS A 58 -9.22 -6.29 -5.79
CA LYS A 58 -9.44 -5.94 -7.21
C LYS A 58 -10.01 -4.53 -7.47
N ASN A 59 -10.65 -3.93 -6.46
CA ASN A 59 -11.16 -2.57 -6.52
C ASN A 59 -10.08 -1.51 -6.26
N VAL A 60 -8.94 -1.89 -5.68
CA VAL A 60 -7.80 -0.99 -5.50
C VAL A 60 -7.17 -0.75 -6.87
N LYS A 61 -7.10 0.52 -7.26
CA LYS A 61 -6.51 0.99 -8.53
C LYS A 61 -5.16 1.64 -8.35
N THR A 62 -4.90 2.18 -7.15
CA THR A 62 -3.63 2.80 -6.81
C THR A 62 -3.18 2.34 -5.41
N VAL A 63 -1.88 2.10 -5.24
CA VAL A 63 -1.25 1.83 -3.95
C VAL A 63 -0.27 2.93 -3.64
N LEU A 64 -0.43 3.54 -2.47
CA LEU A 64 0.42 4.61 -1.96
C LEU A 64 1.25 4.09 -0.78
N ARG A 65 2.51 4.52 -0.72
CA ARG A 65 3.34 4.43 0.47
C ARG A 65 3.19 5.70 1.29
N LYS A 66 2.97 5.57 2.60
CA LYS A 66 3.06 6.68 3.54
C LYS A 66 4.53 7.04 3.79
N LEU A 67 4.93 8.29 3.53
CA LEU A 67 6.31 8.74 3.72
C LEU A 67 6.54 9.51 5.02
N SER A 68 5.51 10.18 5.54
CA SER A 68 5.66 11.05 6.70
C SER A 68 4.46 11.06 7.63
N GLU A 69 4.72 11.56 8.84
CA GLU A 69 3.69 11.97 9.78
C GLU A 69 2.87 13.15 9.24
N ARG A 70 1.83 13.54 9.97
CA ARG A 70 1.01 14.70 9.60
C ARG A 70 1.85 15.97 9.74
N LYS A 71 1.98 16.72 8.65
CA LYS A 71 2.67 18.01 8.57
C LYS A 71 1.67 19.15 8.41
N THR A 72 2.12 20.37 8.73
CA THR A 72 1.40 21.64 8.50
C THR A 72 0.08 21.81 9.27
N VAL A 73 -0.52 23.00 9.16
CA VAL A 73 -1.83 23.34 9.75
C VAL A 73 -2.98 22.50 9.19
N TYR A 74 -2.84 22.04 7.94
CA TYR A 74 -3.85 21.20 7.27
C TYR A 74 -3.66 19.70 7.58
N ARG A 75 -2.62 19.33 8.35
CA ARG A 75 -2.32 17.96 8.77
C ARG A 75 -2.19 16.97 7.60
N ILE A 76 -1.64 17.43 6.50
CA ILE A 76 -1.40 16.66 5.27
C ILE A 76 -0.19 15.74 5.47
N ARG A 77 -0.19 14.57 4.83
CA ARG A 77 0.94 13.62 4.81
C ARG A 77 1.52 13.56 3.42
N GLU A 78 2.80 13.20 3.31
CA GLU A 78 3.41 12.89 2.02
C GLU A 78 3.23 11.41 1.69
N TYR A 79 3.02 11.16 0.41
CA TYR A 79 2.80 9.83 -0.14
C TYR A 79 3.66 9.63 -1.39
N GLU A 80 4.10 8.39 -1.61
CA GLU A 80 4.74 7.94 -2.84
C GLU A 80 3.78 6.97 -3.54
N VAL A 81 3.54 7.16 -4.85
CA VAL A 81 2.76 6.21 -5.65
C VAL A 81 3.65 5.01 -5.95
N LEU A 82 3.28 3.84 -5.44
CA LEU A 82 4.01 2.60 -5.71
C LEU A 82 3.50 1.89 -6.98
N LEU A 83 2.19 1.97 -7.23
CA LEU A 83 1.55 1.30 -8.35
C LEU A 83 0.20 1.96 -8.66
N GLY A 84 -0.16 2.07 -9.94
CA GLY A 84 -1.47 2.58 -10.38
C GLY A 84 -1.42 4.00 -10.97
N ASP A 85 -2.54 4.72 -10.82
CA ASP A 85 -2.73 6.06 -11.37
C ASP A 85 -2.19 7.14 -10.40
N GLU A 86 -1.54 8.17 -10.92
CA GLU A 86 -1.05 9.33 -10.17
C GLU A 86 -2.19 10.18 -9.59
N ASN A 87 -3.39 10.11 -10.17
CA ASN A 87 -4.57 10.77 -9.66
C ASN A 87 -5.13 10.05 -8.42
N THR A 88 -4.77 10.59 -7.26
CA THR A 88 -5.18 10.10 -5.94
C THR A 88 -6.58 10.53 -5.50
N GLU A 89 -7.37 11.21 -6.32
CA GLU A 89 -8.73 11.59 -5.95
C GLU A 89 -9.70 10.40 -6.04
N VAL A 90 -10.43 10.16 -4.95
CA VAL A 90 -11.45 9.11 -4.85
C VAL A 90 -12.63 9.55 -3.99
N ILE A 91 -13.82 9.04 -4.32
CA ILE A 91 -15.02 9.14 -3.48
C ILE A 91 -15.05 7.91 -2.57
N HIS A 92 -14.95 8.15 -1.26
CA HIS A 92 -15.07 7.08 -0.25
C HIS A 92 -16.53 6.89 0.16
N LYS A 93 -16.97 5.63 0.23
CA LYS A 93 -18.32 5.22 0.65
C LYS A 93 -18.22 4.18 1.75
#